data_AF-A0A1Y3W951-F1
#
_entry.id   AF-A0A1Y3W951-F1
#
_cell.length_a   1.000
_cell.length_b   1.000
_cell.length_c   1.000
_cell.angle_alpha   90.00
_cell.angle_beta   90.00
_cell.angle_gamma   90.00
#
_symmetry.space_group_name_H-M   'P 1'
#
loop_
_entity.id
_entity.type
_entity.pdbx_description
1 polymer ?
#
loop_
_entity_poly.entity_id
_entity_poly.type
_entity_poly.pdbx_seq_one_letter_code
_entity_poly.pdbx_strand_id
1 'polypeptide(L)'
;MITKGNLKKLLSILEYTEVSPHRFKKEFTDVNCSIEVDFISEKIIYPQDRGLKINDDTTSNFAHPENFVVFECINQLLKKGYRPEHIELEKKWHLGHDTKSGKADICVYDIDNSMLMIIECKTYGKEYKDALKILRTDGGQLFSYWQQERGTKWISLYTSDIVGREITRENDIINCLDDANLVLLSKKDDSLKLYSKAHTVSELFEVWTETYMLKLWQELIFGDDSLAYKIGVKPLRKKDLKDFAPDDKIVNKFEEILRHNNVSDKENAFNRLVALFICKLADEIRKGDNDEVEFQYKQGTDTYESLQDRLQRLHQEGMEDFMGEKIFYVPADYPEWLFTTYTGTQRKKAIEDLKEKIKILFQ
;
A
#
# COMPACT_ATOMS: atom_id res chain seq x y z
N MET A 1 8.38 -0.95 24.71
CA MET A 1 8.43 -2.26 24.06
C MET A 1 7.57 -3.22 24.86
N ILE A 2 6.81 -4.10 24.20
CA ILE A 2 6.04 -5.15 24.86
C ILE A 2 7.03 -6.19 25.41
N THR A 3 6.82 -6.59 26.66
CA THR A 3 7.62 -7.59 27.36
C THR A 3 6.71 -8.42 28.26
N LYS A 4 7.24 -9.50 28.83
CA LYS A 4 6.51 -10.28 29.84
C LYS A 4 5.98 -9.42 31.00
N GLY A 5 6.71 -8.38 31.39
CA GLY A 5 6.34 -7.48 32.50
C GLY A 5 5.11 -6.61 32.22
N ASN A 6 4.78 -6.35 30.94
CA ASN A 6 3.60 -5.56 30.56
C ASN A 6 2.58 -6.36 29.72
N LEU A 7 2.76 -7.66 29.53
CA LEU A 7 1.86 -8.52 28.76
C LEU A 7 0.43 -8.52 29.32
N LYS A 8 0.23 -8.55 30.65
CA LYS A 8 -1.12 -8.43 31.24
C LYS A 8 -1.82 -7.12 30.87
N LYS A 9 -1.05 -6.03 30.73
CA LYS A 9 -1.58 -4.74 30.27
C LYS A 9 -1.98 -4.81 28.79
N LEU A 10 -1.18 -5.46 27.95
CA LEU A 10 -1.55 -5.72 26.55
C LEU A 10 -2.88 -6.49 26.47
N LEU A 11 -2.98 -7.61 27.21
CA LEU A 11 -4.18 -8.45 27.24
C LEU A 11 -5.42 -7.68 27.66
N SER A 12 -5.31 -6.80 28.64
CA SER A 12 -6.41 -5.92 29.05
C SER A 12 -6.83 -4.94 27.95
N ILE A 13 -5.89 -4.31 27.24
CA ILE A 13 -6.20 -3.39 26.13
C ILE A 13 -6.81 -4.17 24.95
N LEU A 14 -6.36 -5.40 24.74
CA LEU A 14 -6.90 -6.31 23.73
C LEU A 14 -8.19 -7.01 24.17
N GLU A 15 -8.75 -6.70 25.34
CA GLU A 15 -10.03 -7.23 25.83
C GLU A 15 -10.02 -8.76 26.07
N TYR A 16 -8.87 -9.33 26.45
CA TYR A 16 -8.80 -10.71 26.93
C TYR A 16 -9.36 -10.79 28.36
N THR A 17 -10.06 -11.88 28.65
CA THR A 17 -10.67 -12.13 29.96
C THR A 17 -9.93 -13.26 30.68
N GLU A 18 -9.78 -13.16 32.00
CA GLU A 18 -9.19 -14.24 32.79
C GLU A 18 -10.23 -15.35 33.00
N VAL A 19 -9.99 -16.52 32.40
CA VAL A 19 -10.91 -17.68 32.46
C VAL A 19 -10.57 -18.63 33.60
N SER A 20 -9.32 -18.61 34.05
CA SER A 20 -8.83 -19.27 35.26
C SER A 20 -7.59 -18.52 35.74
N PRO A 21 -7.14 -18.70 37.00
CA PRO A 21 -5.95 -18.01 37.50
C PRO A 21 -4.78 -18.13 36.53
N HIS A 22 -4.21 -17.01 36.11
CA HIS A 22 -3.07 -16.92 35.17
C HIS A 22 -3.33 -17.37 33.72
N ARG A 23 -4.59 -17.60 33.34
CA ARG A 23 -4.98 -17.96 31.97
C ARG A 23 -6.01 -16.99 31.42
N PHE A 24 -5.69 -16.38 30.29
CA PHE A 24 -6.50 -15.37 29.63
C PHE A 24 -6.99 -15.88 28.29
N LYS A 25 -8.22 -15.56 27.92
CA LYS A 25 -8.84 -15.98 26.66
C LYS A 25 -9.55 -14.82 25.98
N LYS A 26 -9.49 -14.78 24.66
CA LYS A 26 -10.34 -13.94 23.81
C LYS A 26 -10.99 -14.79 22.73
N GLU A 27 -12.30 -14.59 22.57
CA GLU A 27 -13.10 -15.15 21.49
C GLU A 27 -13.15 -14.15 20.32
N PHE A 28 -13.01 -14.66 19.11
CA PHE A 28 -13.18 -13.92 17.86
C PHE A 28 -14.39 -14.48 17.13
N THR A 29 -15.57 -13.91 17.41
CA THR A 29 -16.86 -14.43 16.95
C THR A 29 -16.98 -14.48 15.43
N ASP A 30 -16.44 -13.47 14.73
CA ASP A 30 -16.59 -13.33 13.28
C ASP A 30 -15.85 -14.42 12.50
N VAL A 31 -14.82 -15.01 13.10
CA VAL A 31 -14.00 -16.09 12.52
C VAL A 31 -14.07 -17.39 13.32
N ASN A 32 -14.97 -17.45 14.32
CA ASN A 32 -15.28 -18.63 15.13
C ASN A 32 -14.04 -19.34 15.71
N CYS A 33 -13.18 -18.58 16.38
CA CYS A 33 -11.99 -19.11 17.04
C CYS A 33 -11.65 -18.34 18.32
N SER A 34 -10.63 -18.82 19.05
CA SER A 34 -10.11 -18.16 20.24
C SER A 34 -8.60 -18.22 20.34
N ILE A 35 -8.00 -17.28 21.05
CA ILE A 35 -6.62 -17.38 21.51
C ILE A 35 -6.60 -17.44 23.03
N GLU A 36 -5.76 -18.30 23.58
CA GLU A 36 -5.48 -18.36 25.02
C GLU A 36 -4.03 -17.99 25.33
N VAL A 37 -3.80 -17.34 26.46
CA VAL A 37 -2.48 -16.96 26.96
C VAL A 37 -2.33 -17.49 28.38
N ASP A 38 -1.38 -18.40 28.56
CA ASP A 38 -1.13 -19.09 29.82
C ASP A 38 0.21 -18.62 30.43
N PHE A 39 0.14 -17.92 31.56
CA PHE A 39 1.31 -17.41 32.27
C PHE A 39 2.02 -18.46 33.13
N ILE A 40 1.41 -19.62 33.38
CA ILE A 40 2.04 -20.73 34.12
C ILE A 40 2.95 -21.51 33.18
N SER A 41 2.44 -21.90 32.01
CA SER A 41 3.24 -22.58 30.99
C SER A 41 4.05 -21.62 30.11
N GLU A 42 3.80 -20.32 30.21
CA GLU A 42 4.41 -19.26 29.40
C GLU A 42 4.20 -19.45 27.89
N LYS A 43 2.96 -19.80 27.53
CA LYS A 43 2.55 -20.13 26.16
C LYS A 43 1.41 -19.26 25.66
N ILE A 44 1.42 -19.04 24.35
CA ILE A 44 0.30 -18.50 23.57
C ILE A 44 -0.28 -19.67 22.78
N ILE A 45 -1.57 -19.93 22.95
CA ILE A 45 -2.29 -21.03 22.32
C ILE A 45 -3.12 -20.43 21.20
N TYR A 46 -2.62 -20.54 19.98
CA TYR A 46 -3.31 -20.11 18.76
C TYR A 46 -4.32 -21.18 18.30
N PRO A 47 -5.35 -20.81 17.52
CA PRO A 47 -6.44 -21.70 17.11
C PRO A 47 -6.06 -22.73 16.03
N GLN A 48 -5.14 -23.65 16.35
CA GLN A 48 -4.77 -24.77 15.47
C GLN A 48 -5.94 -25.72 15.21
N ASP A 49 -6.88 -25.83 16.16
CA ASP A 49 -8.14 -26.56 16.01
C ASP A 49 -9.05 -25.98 14.93
N ARG A 50 -8.82 -24.72 14.53
CA ARG A 50 -9.50 -24.02 13.43
C ARG A 50 -8.63 -23.89 12.18
N GLY A 51 -7.51 -24.58 12.13
CA GLY A 51 -6.68 -24.69 10.93
C GLY A 51 -5.51 -23.71 10.85
N LEU A 52 -5.28 -22.85 11.84
CA LEU A 52 -4.06 -22.02 11.89
C LEU A 52 -2.85 -22.94 11.95
N LYS A 53 -1.93 -22.77 10.99
CA LYS A 53 -0.75 -23.62 10.84
C LYS A 53 0.40 -23.05 11.65
N ILE A 54 1.11 -23.90 12.38
CA ILE A 54 2.31 -23.52 13.15
C ILE A 54 3.40 -24.53 12.82
N ASN A 55 4.50 -24.06 12.24
CA ASN A 55 5.61 -24.92 11.83
C ASN A 55 6.73 -25.02 12.90
N ASP A 56 6.73 -24.11 13.87
CA ASP A 56 7.69 -24.06 14.97
C ASP A 56 7.05 -23.36 16.19
N ASP A 57 7.40 -23.77 17.40
CA ASP A 57 6.83 -23.21 18.63
C ASP A 57 7.54 -21.92 19.08
N THR A 58 8.55 -21.45 18.32
CA THR A 58 9.38 -20.29 18.68
C THR A 58 8.60 -19.01 18.92
N THR A 59 7.51 -18.76 18.20
CA THR A 59 6.65 -17.56 18.34
C THR A 59 5.41 -17.77 19.21
N SER A 60 5.28 -18.95 19.82
CA SER A 60 4.13 -19.34 20.66
C SER A 60 4.47 -19.38 22.17
N ASN A 61 5.55 -18.71 22.59
CA ASN A 61 6.05 -18.72 23.96
C ASN A 61 6.57 -17.34 24.41
N PHE A 62 6.92 -17.18 25.70
CA PHE A 62 7.33 -15.89 26.27
C PHE A 62 8.85 -15.64 26.25
N ALA A 63 9.64 -16.47 25.56
CA ALA A 63 11.11 -16.40 25.60
C ALA A 63 11.66 -15.12 24.95
N HIS A 64 10.99 -14.61 23.91
CA HIS A 64 11.44 -13.43 23.17
C HIS A 64 10.34 -12.35 23.14
N PRO A 65 10.67 -11.07 23.41
CA PRO A 65 9.72 -9.97 23.31
C PRO A 65 9.03 -9.84 21.95
N GLU A 66 9.73 -10.21 20.86
CA GLU A 66 9.21 -10.23 19.49
C GLU A 66 7.98 -11.14 19.36
N ASN A 67 7.91 -12.24 20.12
CA ASN A 67 6.75 -13.14 20.12
C ASN A 67 5.46 -12.44 20.56
N PHE A 68 5.55 -11.39 21.40
CA PHE A 68 4.38 -10.61 21.79
C PHE A 68 3.91 -9.66 20.68
N VAL A 69 4.82 -9.24 19.80
CA VAL A 69 4.48 -8.48 18.59
C VAL A 69 3.78 -9.39 17.59
N VAL A 70 4.28 -10.62 17.40
CA VAL A 70 3.62 -11.66 16.57
C VAL A 70 2.21 -11.94 17.10
N PHE A 71 2.07 -12.18 18.41
CA PHE A 71 0.78 -12.37 19.06
C PHE A 71 -0.20 -11.20 18.80
N GLU A 72 0.27 -9.96 18.97
CA GLU A 72 -0.57 -8.78 18.76
C GLU A 72 -0.98 -8.65 17.28
N CYS A 73 -0.08 -8.94 16.34
CA CYS A 73 -0.36 -8.97 14.91
C CYS A 73 -1.43 -10.02 14.56
N ILE A 74 -1.31 -11.24 15.07
CA ILE A 74 -2.31 -12.32 14.87
C ILE A 74 -3.67 -11.91 15.44
N ASN A 75 -3.69 -11.30 16.63
CA ASN A 75 -4.92 -10.76 17.20
C ASN A 75 -5.56 -9.71 16.27
N GLN A 76 -4.78 -8.83 15.62
CA GLN A 76 -5.32 -7.88 14.64
C GLN A 76 -5.87 -8.56 13.40
N LEU A 77 -5.16 -9.55 12.85
CA LEU A 77 -5.63 -10.32 11.69
C LEU A 77 -6.99 -10.98 11.98
N LEU A 78 -7.10 -11.70 13.10
CA LEU A 78 -8.37 -12.34 13.49
C LEU A 78 -9.48 -11.30 13.74
N LYS A 79 -9.16 -10.17 14.40
CA LYS A 79 -10.12 -9.07 14.64
C LYS A 79 -10.61 -8.45 13.33
N LYS A 80 -9.76 -8.36 12.30
CA LYS A 80 -10.13 -7.84 10.97
C LYS A 80 -10.95 -8.83 10.14
N GLY A 81 -11.06 -10.08 10.57
CA GLY A 81 -11.83 -11.12 9.87
C GLY A 81 -11.00 -12.07 9.01
N TYR A 82 -9.66 -12.06 9.15
CA TYR A 82 -8.84 -13.12 8.55
C TYR A 82 -9.09 -14.43 9.29
N ARG A 83 -9.46 -15.47 8.54
CA ARG A 83 -9.81 -16.79 9.06
C ARG A 83 -8.55 -17.55 9.51
N PRO A 84 -8.58 -18.29 10.64
CA PRO A 84 -7.44 -19.04 11.16
C PRO A 84 -6.76 -19.94 10.13
N GLU A 85 -7.53 -20.68 9.33
CA GLU A 85 -6.97 -21.60 8.33
C GLU A 85 -6.18 -20.92 7.19
N HIS A 86 -6.31 -19.61 7.04
CA HIS A 86 -5.56 -18.81 6.09
C HIS A 86 -4.31 -18.19 6.73
N ILE A 87 -3.96 -18.53 7.97
CA ILE A 87 -2.79 -18.01 8.68
C ILE A 87 -1.81 -19.16 8.94
N GLU A 88 -0.54 -18.93 8.62
CA GLU A 88 0.55 -19.85 8.88
C GLU A 88 1.70 -19.12 9.58
N LEU A 89 2.08 -19.61 10.76
CA LEU A 89 3.22 -19.12 11.51
C LEU A 89 4.49 -19.90 11.15
N GLU A 90 5.62 -19.21 11.21
CA GLU A 90 6.95 -19.81 11.13
C GLU A 90 7.20 -20.57 9.83
N LYS A 91 6.64 -20.12 8.70
CA LYS A 91 6.79 -20.79 7.41
C LYS A 91 8.27 -20.87 7.03
N LYS A 92 8.75 -22.09 6.82
CA LYS A 92 10.12 -22.38 6.38
C LYS A 92 10.11 -22.73 4.90
N TRP A 93 11.04 -22.15 4.15
CA TRP A 93 11.34 -22.61 2.79
C TRP A 93 12.63 -23.42 2.80
N HIS A 94 12.64 -24.50 2.03
CA HIS A 94 13.82 -25.35 1.89
C HIS A 94 14.76 -24.72 0.86
N LEU A 95 15.83 -24.08 1.34
CA LEU A 95 16.93 -23.68 0.47
C LEU A 95 17.76 -24.91 0.10
N GLY A 96 18.00 -25.13 -1.18
CA GLY A 96 18.99 -26.10 -1.63
C GLY A 96 20.38 -25.69 -1.15
N HIS A 97 21.07 -26.62 -0.48
CA HIS A 97 22.47 -26.60 -0.05
C HIS A 97 22.99 -25.49 0.90
N ASP A 98 22.27 -24.39 1.16
CA ASP A 98 22.69 -23.38 2.14
C ASP A 98 21.90 -23.45 3.46
N THR A 99 22.63 -23.47 4.57
CA THR A 99 22.17 -23.78 5.94
C THR A 99 21.37 -22.67 6.63
N LYS A 100 21.04 -21.57 5.95
CA LYS A 100 20.22 -20.48 6.50
C LYS A 100 18.84 -20.46 5.85
N SER A 101 18.00 -21.44 6.16
CA SER A 101 16.57 -21.39 5.80
C SER A 101 15.94 -20.16 6.45
N GLY A 102 15.47 -19.22 5.63
CA GLY A 102 14.63 -18.12 6.09
C GLY A 102 13.31 -18.65 6.64
N LYS A 103 12.84 -18.07 7.74
CA LYS A 103 11.61 -18.43 8.41
C LYS A 103 10.79 -17.15 8.59
N ALA A 104 9.68 -17.04 7.88
CA ALA A 104 8.80 -15.90 8.02
C ALA A 104 7.92 -16.07 9.27
N ASP A 105 7.76 -14.99 10.04
CA ASP A 105 6.96 -15.03 11.28
C ASP A 105 5.49 -15.35 10.97
N ILE A 106 4.89 -14.65 10.00
CA ILE A 106 3.48 -14.81 9.64
C ILE A 106 3.32 -14.79 8.12
N CYS A 107 2.68 -15.82 7.58
CA CYS A 107 2.15 -15.85 6.22
C CYS A 107 0.62 -15.85 6.27
N VAL A 108 -0.01 -15.07 5.40
CA VAL A 108 -1.47 -15.04 5.25
C VAL A 108 -1.83 -15.39 3.81
N TYR A 109 -2.78 -16.31 3.67
CA TYR A 109 -3.31 -16.78 2.40
C TYR A 109 -4.61 -16.06 2.06
N ASP A 110 -4.86 -15.89 0.77
CA ASP A 110 -6.14 -15.42 0.26
C ASP A 110 -7.17 -16.56 0.26
N ILE A 111 -8.43 -16.24 -0.06
CA ILE A 111 -9.55 -17.21 -0.09
C ILE A 111 -9.29 -18.34 -1.11
N ASP A 112 -8.52 -18.06 -2.16
CA ASP A 112 -8.12 -19.02 -3.19
C ASP A 112 -6.85 -19.83 -2.82
N ASN A 113 -6.36 -19.71 -1.58
CA ASN A 113 -5.10 -20.26 -1.07
C ASN A 113 -3.83 -19.72 -1.73
N SER A 114 -3.89 -18.62 -2.49
CA SER A 114 -2.69 -17.90 -2.95
C SER A 114 -2.03 -17.13 -1.79
N MET A 115 -0.71 -16.90 -1.87
CA MET A 115 0.00 -16.12 -0.85
C MET A 115 -0.42 -14.65 -0.92
N LEU A 116 -1.25 -14.21 0.03
CA LEU A 116 -1.72 -12.82 0.08
C LEU A 116 -0.63 -11.91 0.63
N MET A 117 -0.07 -12.25 1.78
CA MET A 117 1.01 -11.44 2.37
C MET A 117 1.95 -12.21 3.28
N ILE A 118 3.17 -11.70 3.40
CA ILE A 118 4.18 -12.15 4.35
C ILE A 118 4.50 -11.00 5.31
N ILE A 119 4.44 -11.24 6.62
CA ILE A 119 4.69 -10.25 7.66
C ILE A 119 5.89 -10.69 8.49
N GLU A 120 6.90 -9.83 8.57
CA GLU A 120 8.04 -9.95 9.48
C GLU A 120 7.80 -9.00 10.66
N CYS A 121 7.80 -9.53 11.88
CA CYS A 121 7.63 -8.76 13.10
C CYS A 121 8.99 -8.38 13.67
N LYS A 122 9.10 -7.19 14.25
CA LYS A 122 10.27 -6.74 15.02
C LYS A 122 9.83 -6.06 16.30
N THR A 123 10.69 -6.06 17.32
CA THR A 123 10.39 -5.30 18.53
C THR A 123 10.40 -3.78 18.26
N TYR A 124 9.51 -3.06 18.95
CA TYR A 124 9.35 -1.63 18.76
C TYR A 124 10.60 -0.85 19.16
N GLY A 125 10.94 0.16 18.36
CA GLY A 125 12.08 1.03 18.59
C GLY A 125 13.28 0.63 17.74
N LYS A 126 14.38 0.20 18.38
CA LYS A 126 15.67 0.04 17.69
C LYS A 126 15.63 -1.08 16.64
N GLU A 127 15.14 -2.28 17.00
CA GLU A 127 15.16 -3.43 16.08
C GLU A 127 14.32 -3.19 14.83
N TYR A 128 13.12 -2.62 14.99
CA TYR A 128 12.30 -2.21 13.86
C TYR A 128 13.01 -1.18 12.96
N LYS A 129 13.62 -0.14 13.54
CA LYS A 129 14.34 0.91 12.78
C LYS A 129 15.55 0.35 12.03
N ASP A 130 16.29 -0.56 12.67
CA ASP A 130 17.44 -1.22 12.05
C ASP A 130 16.98 -2.14 10.91
N ALA A 131 15.90 -2.90 11.10
CA ALA A 131 15.31 -3.74 10.06
C ALA A 131 14.75 -2.93 8.89
N LEU A 132 14.09 -1.80 9.15
CA LEU A 132 13.61 -0.88 8.12
C LEU A 132 14.77 -0.26 7.31
N LYS A 133 15.87 0.06 7.99
CA LYS A 133 17.09 0.55 7.32
C LYS A 133 17.67 -0.52 6.40
N ILE A 134 17.74 -1.77 6.85
CA ILE A 134 18.20 -2.91 6.04
C ILE A 134 17.26 -3.11 4.86
N LEU A 135 15.94 -3.15 5.09
CA LEU A 135 14.92 -3.23 4.04
C LEU A 135 15.15 -2.19 2.95
N ARG A 136 15.41 -0.92 3.31
CA ARG A 136 15.70 0.16 2.36
C ARG A 136 17.10 0.12 1.72
N THR A 137 18.00 -0.72 2.21
CA THR A 137 19.37 -0.83 1.72
C THR A 137 19.52 -1.97 0.71
N ASP A 138 18.88 -3.12 0.96
CA ASP A 138 19.04 -4.32 0.13
C ASP A 138 17.79 -5.23 0.09
N GLY A 139 16.66 -4.78 0.64
CA GLY A 139 15.42 -5.56 0.70
C GLY A 139 15.32 -6.50 1.91
N GLY A 140 16.44 -6.80 2.59
CA GLY A 140 16.48 -7.61 3.80
C GLY A 140 15.82 -8.99 3.68
N GLN A 141 15.28 -9.48 4.79
CA GLN A 141 14.62 -10.79 4.88
C GLN A 141 13.35 -10.86 4.03
N LEU A 142 12.55 -9.78 4.00
CA LEU A 142 11.27 -9.77 3.30
C LEU A 142 11.42 -10.04 1.80
N PHE A 143 12.43 -9.46 1.14
CA PHE A 143 12.69 -9.74 -0.28
C PHE A 143 13.18 -11.18 -0.50
N SER A 144 13.90 -11.75 0.45
CA SER A 144 14.33 -13.15 0.39
C SER A 144 13.13 -14.11 0.46
N TYR A 145 12.16 -13.84 1.34
CA TYR A 145 10.92 -14.61 1.39
C TYR A 145 10.09 -14.42 0.13
N TRP A 146 9.97 -13.18 -0.35
CA TRP A 146 9.25 -12.88 -1.58
C TRP A 146 9.87 -13.58 -2.79
N GLN A 147 11.20 -13.67 -2.87
CA GLN A 147 11.86 -14.42 -3.94
C GLN A 147 11.46 -15.91 -3.92
N GLN A 148 11.33 -16.50 -2.73
CA GLN A 148 10.95 -17.90 -2.57
C GLN A 148 9.46 -18.14 -2.82
N GLU A 149 8.62 -17.16 -2.54
CA GLU A 149 7.17 -17.19 -2.75
C GLU A 149 6.74 -16.06 -3.70
N ARG A 150 7.09 -16.20 -4.99
CA ARG A 150 6.86 -15.16 -6.01
C ARG A 150 5.41 -14.78 -6.23
N GLY A 151 4.46 -15.62 -5.79
CA GLY A 151 3.03 -15.33 -5.83
C GLY A 151 2.55 -14.35 -4.75
N THR A 152 3.43 -13.95 -3.82
CA THR A 152 3.10 -13.02 -2.73
C THR A 152 2.61 -11.68 -3.29
N LYS A 153 1.45 -11.20 -2.84
CA LYS A 153 0.89 -9.90 -3.25
C LYS A 153 1.45 -8.73 -2.42
N TRP A 154 1.73 -8.95 -1.14
CA TRP A 154 2.22 -7.93 -0.22
C TRP A 154 3.28 -8.46 0.75
N ILE A 155 4.28 -7.66 1.08
CA ILE A 155 5.21 -7.93 2.19
C ILE A 155 5.16 -6.78 3.19
N SER A 156 5.30 -7.09 4.48
CA SER A 156 5.08 -6.14 5.57
C SER A 156 6.12 -6.30 6.67
N LEU A 157 6.71 -5.19 7.09
CA LEU A 157 7.48 -5.10 8.32
C LEU A 157 6.56 -4.51 9.41
N TYR A 158 6.36 -5.25 10.50
CA TYR A 158 5.38 -4.90 11.53
C TYR A 158 6.02 -4.73 12.90
N THR A 159 5.53 -3.76 13.67
CA THR A 159 5.82 -3.66 15.09
C THR A 159 4.66 -3.05 15.88
N SER A 160 4.60 -3.36 17.17
CA SER A 160 3.63 -2.78 18.10
C SER A 160 4.20 -2.57 19.49
N ASP A 161 3.66 -1.56 20.18
CA ASP A 161 3.99 -1.26 21.57
C ASP A 161 2.81 -0.65 22.33
N ILE A 162 2.91 -0.62 23.66
CA ILE A 162 1.94 0.05 24.51
C ILE A 162 2.45 1.45 24.86
N VAL A 163 1.77 2.48 24.37
CA VAL A 163 2.04 3.88 24.72
C VAL A 163 0.86 4.42 25.52
N GLY A 164 1.09 4.76 26.79
CA GLY A 164 0.01 5.19 27.69
C GLY A 164 -1.01 4.08 27.93
N ARG A 165 -2.22 4.22 27.38
CA ARG A 165 -3.32 3.22 27.45
C ARG A 165 -3.69 2.62 26.10
N GLU A 166 -2.94 2.93 25.06
CA GLU A 166 -3.22 2.51 23.68
C GLU A 166 -2.08 1.66 23.14
N ILE A 167 -2.39 0.94 22.06
CA ILE A 167 -1.39 0.19 21.30
C ILE A 167 -1.02 1.04 20.10
N THR A 168 0.26 1.43 20.03
CA THR A 168 0.84 2.03 18.83
C THR A 168 1.32 0.91 17.90
N ARG A 169 1.22 1.15 16.60
CA ARG A 169 1.61 0.20 15.56
C ARG A 169 2.36 0.95 14.47
N GLU A 170 3.42 0.34 13.98
CA GLU A 170 4.05 0.75 12.72
C GLU A 170 4.01 -0.45 11.78
N ASN A 171 3.61 -0.18 10.53
CA ASN A 171 3.52 -1.20 9.50
C ASN A 171 3.96 -0.61 8.17
N ASP A 172 5.15 -0.99 7.73
CA ASP A 172 5.70 -0.61 6.43
C ASP A 172 5.47 -1.74 5.42
N ILE A 173 4.65 -1.45 4.41
CA ILE A 173 4.10 -2.43 3.47
C ILE A 173 4.62 -2.15 2.07
N ILE A 174 4.99 -3.20 1.33
CA ILE A 174 5.40 -3.13 -0.07
C ILE A 174 4.41 -3.93 -0.92
N ASN A 175 4.00 -3.33 -2.05
CA ASN A 175 3.22 -4.01 -3.08
C ASN A 175 4.18 -4.82 -3.96
N CYS A 176 3.93 -6.13 -4.07
CA CYS A 176 4.74 -7.06 -4.84
C CYS A 176 4.21 -7.26 -6.27
N LEU A 177 3.15 -6.56 -6.65
CA LEU A 177 2.56 -6.63 -7.98
C LEU A 177 3.02 -5.46 -8.84
N ASP A 178 3.22 -5.74 -10.13
CA ASP A 178 3.48 -4.68 -11.09
C ASP A 178 2.25 -3.81 -11.33
N ASP A 179 2.48 -2.51 -11.46
CA ASP A 179 1.44 -1.57 -11.84
C ASP A 179 1.01 -1.80 -13.30
N ALA A 180 -0.29 -1.96 -13.54
CA ALA A 180 -0.82 -2.29 -14.86
C ALA A 180 -0.45 -1.26 -15.95
N ASN A 181 -0.36 0.02 -15.59
CA ASN A 181 0.03 1.07 -16.53
C ASN A 181 1.53 0.98 -16.86
N LEU A 182 2.37 0.68 -15.87
CA LEU A 182 3.80 0.44 -16.10
C LEU A 182 4.04 -0.81 -16.96
N VAL A 183 3.25 -1.86 -16.76
CA VAL A 183 3.27 -3.05 -17.64
C VAL A 183 2.97 -2.66 -19.09
N LEU A 184 1.96 -1.80 -19.33
CA LEU A 184 1.65 -1.32 -20.67
C LEU A 184 2.76 -0.44 -21.26
N LEU A 185 3.36 0.45 -20.48
CA LEU A 185 4.49 1.27 -20.93
C LEU A 185 5.71 0.43 -21.29
N SER A 186 5.99 -0.62 -20.52
CA SER A 186 7.15 -1.51 -20.76
C SER A 186 7.12 -2.21 -22.11
N LYS A 187 5.97 -2.22 -22.81
CA LYS A 187 5.85 -2.74 -24.19
C LYS A 187 6.41 -1.77 -25.24
N LYS A 188 6.58 -0.50 -24.89
CA LYS A 188 7.10 0.58 -25.75
C LYS A 188 8.49 1.05 -25.30
N ASP A 189 8.81 0.86 -24.02
CA ASP A 189 10.08 1.21 -23.40
C ASP A 189 10.68 0.00 -22.69
N ASP A 190 11.66 -0.64 -23.34
CA ASP A 190 12.35 -1.82 -22.82
C ASP A 190 13.25 -1.51 -21.62
N SER A 191 13.56 -0.23 -21.35
CA SER A 191 14.37 0.17 -20.20
C SER A 191 13.63 0.07 -18.86
N LEU A 192 12.29 0.00 -18.90
CA LEU A 192 11.46 -0.07 -17.70
C LEU A 192 11.59 -1.44 -17.01
N LYS A 193 12.14 -1.44 -15.81
CA LYS A 193 12.27 -2.61 -14.95
C LYS A 193 10.94 -2.93 -14.27
N LEU A 194 10.57 -4.21 -14.23
CA LEU A 194 9.32 -4.71 -13.66
C LEU A 194 9.61 -5.93 -12.78
N TYR A 195 8.81 -6.14 -11.74
CA TYR A 195 9.00 -7.28 -10.84
C TYR A 195 8.82 -8.60 -11.57
N SER A 196 7.90 -8.67 -12.53
CA SER A 196 7.65 -9.84 -13.37
C SER A 196 8.87 -10.27 -14.19
N LYS A 197 9.83 -9.36 -14.43
CA LYS A 197 11.07 -9.61 -15.18
C LYS A 197 12.28 -9.85 -14.26
N ALA A 198 12.14 -9.62 -12.95
CA ALA A 198 13.20 -9.85 -11.97
C ALA A 198 13.15 -11.29 -11.42
N HIS A 199 14.30 -11.94 -11.28
CA HIS A 199 14.45 -13.33 -10.84
C HIS A 199 15.27 -13.48 -9.55
N THR A 200 16.11 -12.49 -9.22
CA THR A 200 16.91 -12.46 -7.99
C THR A 200 16.38 -11.45 -6.97
N VAL A 201 16.79 -11.60 -5.69
CA VAL A 201 16.53 -10.59 -4.64
C VAL A 201 17.09 -9.22 -5.06
N SER A 202 18.30 -9.19 -5.62
CA SER A 202 18.94 -7.95 -6.06
C SER A 202 18.15 -7.25 -7.16
N GLU A 203 17.67 -7.99 -8.16
CA GLU A 203 16.86 -7.44 -9.25
C GLU A 203 15.49 -6.97 -8.75
N LEU A 204 14.85 -7.71 -7.83
CA LEU A 204 13.62 -7.28 -7.19
C LEU A 204 13.82 -5.94 -6.45
N PHE A 205 14.90 -5.83 -5.67
CA PHE A 205 15.23 -4.62 -4.94
C PHE A 205 15.55 -3.44 -5.87
N GLU A 206 16.25 -3.70 -6.97
CA GLU A 206 16.53 -2.72 -8.01
C GLU A 206 15.24 -2.18 -8.65
N VAL A 207 14.29 -3.06 -9.01
CA VAL A 207 12.97 -2.64 -9.50
C VAL A 207 12.23 -1.80 -8.45
N TRP A 208 12.22 -2.21 -7.19
CA TRP A 208 11.57 -1.44 -6.12
C TRP A 208 12.20 -0.05 -5.95
N THR A 209 13.52 0.04 -6.12
CA THR A 209 14.29 1.28 -6.01
C THR A 209 14.03 2.21 -7.19
N GLU A 210 14.18 1.72 -8.42
CA GLU A 210 14.14 2.54 -9.62
C GLU A 210 12.71 2.81 -10.11
N THR A 211 11.90 1.75 -10.22
CA THR A 211 10.55 1.84 -10.79
C THR A 211 9.53 2.31 -9.74
N TYR A 212 9.65 1.81 -8.51
CA TYR A 212 8.70 2.10 -7.43
C TYR A 212 9.26 3.05 -6.35
N MET A 213 10.43 3.64 -6.56
CA MET A 213 11.02 4.71 -5.73
C MET A 213 11.05 4.39 -4.22
N LEU A 214 11.36 3.15 -3.84
CA LEU A 214 11.38 2.66 -2.46
C LEU A 214 10.08 2.98 -1.69
N LYS A 215 8.95 2.95 -2.41
CA LYS A 215 7.64 3.31 -1.84
C LYS A 215 7.22 2.29 -0.79
N LEU A 216 6.88 2.83 0.38
CA LEU A 216 6.26 2.11 1.48
C LEU A 216 4.84 2.64 1.66
N TRP A 217 3.94 1.71 1.93
CA TRP A 217 2.56 2.00 2.30
C TRP A 217 2.38 1.75 3.79
N GLN A 218 1.47 2.50 4.39
CA GLN A 218 1.07 2.35 5.78
C GLN A 218 -0.43 2.12 5.84
N GLU A 219 -0.89 1.49 6.93
CA GLU A 219 -2.31 1.29 7.26
C GLU A 219 -3.13 0.45 6.25
N LEU A 220 -2.53 -0.12 5.18
CA LEU A 220 -3.30 -0.89 4.18
C LEU A 220 -3.93 -2.17 4.75
N ILE A 221 -3.26 -2.84 5.69
CA ILE A 221 -3.71 -4.13 6.24
C ILE A 221 -4.57 -3.93 7.51
N PHE A 222 -4.24 -2.92 8.33
CA PHE A 222 -4.82 -2.74 9.67
C PHE A 222 -5.51 -1.39 9.91
N GLY A 223 -5.54 -0.48 8.92
CA GLY A 223 -6.21 0.81 9.04
C GLY A 223 -7.71 0.67 9.25
N ASP A 224 -8.38 1.68 9.79
CA ASP A 224 -9.79 1.58 10.20
C ASP A 224 -10.72 1.13 9.07
N ASP A 225 -10.54 1.67 7.87
CA ASP A 225 -11.33 1.36 6.68
C ASP A 225 -10.88 0.07 5.94
N SER A 226 -9.85 -0.62 6.42
CA SER A 226 -9.34 -1.85 5.77
C SER A 226 -10.28 -3.04 6.01
N LEU A 227 -10.47 -3.82 4.95
CA LEU A 227 -11.26 -5.05 4.93
C LEU A 227 -10.34 -6.26 4.71
N ALA A 228 -10.56 -7.33 5.46
CA ALA A 228 -9.82 -8.58 5.25
C ALA A 228 -9.95 -9.07 3.79
N TYR A 229 -8.85 -9.60 3.25
CA TYR A 229 -8.72 -10.09 1.87
C TYR A 229 -8.84 -9.03 0.77
N LYS A 230 -9.19 -7.77 1.09
CA LYS A 230 -9.32 -6.67 0.14
C LYS A 230 -8.32 -5.57 0.45
N ILE A 231 -7.02 -5.93 0.38
CA ILE A 231 -5.93 -4.98 0.54
C ILE A 231 -5.83 -4.15 -0.74
N GLY A 232 -6.14 -2.86 -0.63
CA GLY A 232 -6.08 -1.92 -1.74
C GLY A 232 -5.49 -0.60 -1.29
N VAL A 233 -4.79 0.07 -2.22
CA VAL A 233 -4.26 1.41 -1.98
C VAL A 233 -5.43 2.38 -1.85
N LYS A 234 -5.60 2.96 -0.67
CA LYS A 234 -6.62 3.97 -0.42
C LYS A 234 -6.27 5.26 -1.19
N PRO A 235 -7.21 5.84 -1.95
CA PRO A 235 -7.02 7.19 -2.48
C PRO A 235 -6.85 8.21 -1.36
N LEU A 236 -5.96 9.18 -1.58
CA LEU A 236 -5.74 10.30 -0.67
C LEU A 236 -7.03 11.12 -0.50
N ARG A 237 -7.31 11.50 0.73
CA ARG A 237 -8.29 12.54 1.07
C ARG A 237 -7.54 13.82 1.43
N LYS A 238 -8.26 14.95 1.43
CA LYS A 238 -7.64 16.25 1.74
C LYS A 238 -6.94 16.26 3.11
N LYS A 239 -7.53 15.63 4.13
CA LYS A 239 -6.90 15.49 5.47
C LYS A 239 -5.60 14.69 5.49
N ASP A 240 -5.36 13.86 4.47
CA ASP A 240 -4.16 13.01 4.38
C ASP A 240 -2.98 13.77 3.75
N LEU A 241 -3.23 14.96 3.19
CA LEU A 241 -2.20 15.82 2.62
C LEU A 241 -1.32 16.44 3.71
N LYS A 242 -0.04 16.62 3.39
CA LYS A 242 0.94 17.26 4.26
C LYS A 242 1.30 18.62 3.70
N ASP A 243 1.40 19.60 4.58
CA ASP A 243 1.88 20.93 4.22
C ASP A 243 3.33 20.86 3.73
N PHE A 244 3.66 21.74 2.78
CA PHE A 244 5.02 21.87 2.29
C PHE A 244 5.91 22.52 3.33
N ALA A 245 7.02 21.88 3.64
CA ALA A 245 8.11 22.45 4.41
C ALA A 245 9.20 23.01 3.47
N PRO A 246 9.85 24.15 3.78
CA PRO A 246 10.90 24.75 2.94
C PRO A 246 12.06 23.79 2.59
N ASP A 247 12.27 22.77 3.41
CA ASP A 247 13.30 21.74 3.33
C ASP A 247 12.91 20.49 2.50
N ASP A 248 11.67 20.39 2.00
CA ASP A 248 11.18 19.21 1.26
C ASP A 248 11.85 18.98 -0.11
N LYS A 249 12.57 20.00 -0.63
CA LYS A 249 13.33 19.98 -1.90
C LYS A 249 12.50 19.47 -3.10
N ILE A 250 11.19 19.75 -3.12
CA ILE A 250 10.25 19.25 -4.13
C ILE A 250 10.63 19.70 -5.54
N VAL A 251 11.07 20.95 -5.68
CA VAL A 251 11.54 21.48 -6.98
C VAL A 251 12.72 20.66 -7.51
N ASN A 252 13.69 20.32 -6.66
CA ASN A 252 14.84 19.51 -7.07
C ASN A 252 14.43 18.10 -7.50
N LYS A 253 13.51 17.46 -6.76
CA LYS A 253 12.97 16.13 -7.11
C LYS A 253 12.23 16.19 -8.45
N PHE A 254 11.50 17.26 -8.70
CA PHE A 254 10.78 17.44 -9.96
C PHE A 254 11.73 17.67 -11.14
N GLU A 255 12.74 18.53 -10.98
CA GLU A 255 13.79 18.72 -11.99
C GLU A 255 14.56 17.44 -12.29
N GLU A 256 14.76 16.58 -11.29
CA GLU A 256 15.36 15.26 -11.46
C GLU A 256 14.44 14.35 -12.28
N ILE A 257 13.15 14.27 -11.95
CA ILE A 257 12.16 13.50 -12.72
C ILE A 257 12.14 13.97 -14.19
N LEU A 258 12.10 15.27 -14.43
CA LEU A 258 12.07 15.82 -15.79
C LEU A 258 13.32 15.49 -16.59
N ARG A 259 14.51 15.56 -15.96
CA ARG A 259 15.78 15.15 -16.58
C ARG A 259 15.77 13.67 -16.98
N HIS A 260 15.26 12.80 -16.11
CA HIS A 260 15.13 11.36 -16.42
C HIS A 260 14.14 11.09 -17.57
N ASN A 261 13.14 11.95 -17.77
CA ASN A 261 12.15 11.82 -18.83
C ASN A 261 12.50 12.62 -20.10
N ASN A 262 13.77 13.03 -20.27
CA ASN A 262 14.25 13.83 -21.40
C ASN A 262 13.48 15.15 -21.64
N VAL A 263 12.86 15.69 -20.59
CA VAL A 263 12.25 17.04 -20.62
C VAL A 263 13.31 18.03 -20.15
N SER A 264 14.16 18.46 -21.09
CA SER A 264 15.35 19.28 -20.82
C SER A 264 15.14 20.79 -20.99
N ASP A 265 14.07 21.20 -21.66
CA ASP A 265 13.73 22.61 -21.82
C ASP A 265 13.11 23.18 -20.54
N LYS A 266 13.80 24.16 -19.95
CA LYS A 266 13.42 24.81 -18.69
C LYS A 266 12.05 25.48 -18.78
N GLU A 267 11.70 26.07 -19.92
CA GLU A 267 10.44 26.80 -20.07
C GLU A 267 9.25 25.82 -20.15
N ASN A 268 9.37 24.78 -20.98
CA ASN A 268 8.37 23.70 -21.05
C ASN A 268 8.23 22.94 -19.72
N ALA A 269 9.33 22.65 -19.04
CA ALA A 269 9.34 22.06 -17.71
C ALA A 269 8.59 22.91 -16.68
N PHE A 270 8.85 24.22 -16.67
CA PHE A 270 8.20 25.17 -15.78
C PHE A 270 6.70 25.27 -16.06
N ASN A 271 6.30 25.38 -17.33
CA ASN A 271 4.88 25.46 -17.71
C ASN A 271 4.10 24.20 -17.27
N ARG A 272 4.69 23.00 -17.42
CA ARG A 272 4.09 21.76 -16.94
C ARG A 272 3.95 21.72 -15.42
N LEU A 273 4.96 22.21 -14.70
CA LEU A 273 4.92 22.28 -13.24
C LEU A 273 3.82 23.24 -12.76
N VAL A 274 3.72 24.43 -13.37
CA VAL A 274 2.69 25.42 -13.05
C VAL A 274 1.30 24.86 -13.33
N ALA A 275 1.09 24.19 -14.47
CA ALA A 275 -0.18 23.55 -14.79
C ALA A 275 -0.59 22.51 -13.72
N LEU A 276 0.34 21.67 -13.28
CA LEU A 276 0.09 20.69 -12.21
C LEU A 276 -0.22 21.36 -10.86
N PHE A 277 0.43 22.46 -10.53
CA PHE A 277 0.11 23.24 -9.32
C PHE A 277 -1.30 23.83 -9.39
N ILE A 278 -1.72 24.34 -10.55
CA ILE A 278 -3.08 24.84 -10.77
C ILE A 278 -4.10 23.72 -10.56
N CYS A 279 -3.88 22.53 -11.15
CA CYS A 279 -4.74 21.37 -10.92
C CYS A 279 -4.86 21.03 -9.43
N LYS A 280 -3.74 21.00 -8.70
CA LYS A 280 -3.69 20.72 -7.26
C LYS A 280 -4.51 21.73 -6.46
N LEU A 281 -4.29 23.03 -6.69
CA LEU A 281 -4.99 24.10 -5.98
C LEU A 281 -6.50 24.07 -6.25
N ALA A 282 -6.87 23.88 -7.52
CA ALA A 282 -8.26 23.79 -7.97
C ALA A 282 -9.01 22.64 -7.27
N ASP A 283 -8.37 21.48 -7.16
CA ASP A 283 -8.91 20.32 -6.46
C ASP A 283 -9.04 20.58 -4.96
N GLU A 284 -7.96 21.00 -4.30
CA GLU A 284 -7.94 21.15 -2.84
C GLU A 284 -8.92 22.20 -2.31
N ILE A 285 -9.09 23.34 -3.01
CA ILE A 285 -9.98 24.41 -2.55
C ILE A 285 -11.45 23.96 -2.54
N ARG A 286 -11.85 23.06 -3.44
CA ARG A 286 -13.25 22.61 -3.58
C ARG A 286 -13.61 21.43 -2.68
N LYS A 287 -12.62 20.82 -2.03
CA LYS A 287 -12.79 19.59 -1.23
C LYS A 287 -12.84 19.90 0.27
N GLY A 288 -13.73 19.23 0.98
CA GLY A 288 -13.70 19.12 2.43
C GLY A 288 -12.64 18.12 2.91
N ASP A 289 -12.33 18.13 4.21
CA ASP A 289 -11.24 17.32 4.78
C ASP A 289 -11.39 15.80 4.54
N ASN A 290 -12.63 15.31 4.52
CA ASN A 290 -12.93 13.90 4.29
C ASN A 290 -13.15 13.54 2.82
N ASP A 291 -13.14 14.52 1.91
CA ASP A 291 -13.34 14.28 0.50
C ASP A 291 -12.06 13.74 -0.14
N GLU A 292 -12.24 12.79 -1.06
CA GLU A 292 -11.17 12.25 -1.88
C GLU A 292 -10.69 13.32 -2.86
N VAL A 293 -9.38 13.56 -2.87
CA VAL A 293 -8.73 14.49 -3.81
C VAL A 293 -8.62 13.83 -5.18
N GLU A 294 -8.80 14.61 -6.23
CA GLU A 294 -8.71 14.15 -7.62
C GLU A 294 -7.29 14.30 -8.20
N PHE A 295 -6.49 15.23 -7.68
CA PHE A 295 -5.10 15.43 -8.04
C PHE A 295 -4.19 14.38 -7.39
N GLN A 296 -4.38 13.14 -7.82
CA GLN A 296 -3.55 11.99 -7.43
C GLN A 296 -3.61 10.92 -8.51
N TYR A 297 -2.64 10.00 -8.50
CA TYR A 297 -2.71 8.75 -9.24
C TYR A 297 -3.30 7.64 -8.34
N LYS A 298 -4.46 7.10 -8.74
CA LYS A 298 -5.19 6.04 -8.04
C LYS A 298 -4.75 4.68 -8.56
N GLN A 299 -3.72 4.13 -7.92
CA GLN A 299 -3.14 2.85 -8.32
C GLN A 299 -4.20 1.74 -8.41
N GLY A 300 -4.18 0.98 -9.50
CA GLY A 300 -5.11 -0.13 -9.77
C GLY A 300 -6.50 0.28 -10.27
N THR A 301 -6.81 1.58 -10.31
CA THR A 301 -8.07 2.10 -10.86
C THR A 301 -7.81 3.00 -12.07
N ASP A 302 -6.80 3.86 -11.99
CA ASP A 302 -6.48 4.77 -13.09
C ASP A 302 -5.86 4.05 -14.27
N THR A 303 -6.21 4.54 -15.45
CA THR A 303 -5.49 4.34 -16.72
C THR A 303 -4.76 5.65 -17.08
N TYR A 304 -3.88 5.62 -18.06
CA TYR A 304 -3.28 6.85 -18.59
C TYR A 304 -4.34 7.84 -19.07
N GLU A 305 -5.36 7.33 -19.77
CA GLU A 305 -6.46 8.10 -20.33
C GLU A 305 -7.30 8.75 -19.21
N SER A 306 -7.68 7.99 -18.18
CA SER A 306 -8.52 8.52 -17.09
C SER A 306 -7.77 9.52 -16.21
N LEU A 307 -6.47 9.32 -16.00
CA LEU A 307 -5.64 10.29 -15.28
C LEU A 307 -5.48 11.58 -16.10
N GLN A 308 -5.20 11.45 -17.39
CA GLN A 308 -5.02 12.61 -18.28
C GLN A 308 -6.29 13.45 -18.36
N ASP A 309 -7.45 12.82 -18.57
CA ASP A 309 -8.76 13.47 -18.59
C ASP A 309 -9.01 14.27 -17.30
N ARG A 310 -8.79 13.62 -16.14
CA ARG A 310 -8.94 14.25 -14.83
C ARG A 310 -8.01 15.44 -14.63
N LEU A 311 -6.74 15.33 -15.03
CA LEU A 311 -5.79 16.43 -14.94
C LEU A 311 -6.17 17.60 -15.85
N GLN A 312 -6.66 17.33 -17.07
CA GLN A 312 -7.11 18.37 -18.00
C GLN A 312 -8.32 19.12 -17.48
N ARG A 313 -9.30 18.41 -16.91
CA ARG A 313 -10.46 19.03 -16.25
C ARG A 313 -10.04 19.92 -15.08
N LEU A 314 -9.22 19.40 -14.16
CA LEU A 314 -8.72 20.19 -13.01
C LEU A 314 -7.93 21.43 -13.46
N HIS A 315 -7.16 21.31 -14.54
CA HIS A 315 -6.42 22.43 -15.11
C HIS A 315 -7.36 23.53 -15.62
N GLN A 316 -8.38 23.14 -16.40
CA GLN A 316 -9.39 24.08 -16.90
C GLN A 316 -10.07 24.81 -15.74
N GLU A 317 -10.58 24.04 -14.78
CA GLU A 317 -11.27 24.54 -13.60
C GLU A 317 -10.38 25.53 -12.81
N GLY A 318 -9.09 25.25 -12.66
CA GLY A 318 -8.16 26.14 -11.98
C GLY A 318 -7.82 27.40 -12.79
N MET A 319 -7.70 27.29 -14.11
CA MET A 319 -7.42 28.45 -14.96
C MET A 319 -8.60 29.44 -15.00
N GLU A 320 -9.83 28.93 -15.01
CA GLU A 320 -11.02 29.76 -14.89
C GLU A 320 -11.09 30.48 -13.53
N ASP A 321 -10.81 29.78 -12.43
CA ASP A 321 -10.94 30.34 -11.07
C ASP A 321 -9.80 31.29 -10.69
N PHE A 322 -8.56 30.99 -11.05
CA PHE A 322 -7.38 31.73 -10.58
C PHE A 322 -6.86 32.77 -11.58
N MET A 323 -6.99 32.51 -12.88
CA MET A 323 -6.46 33.40 -13.93
C MET A 323 -7.56 34.18 -14.66
N GLY A 324 -8.84 33.82 -14.47
CA GLY A 324 -9.95 34.40 -15.24
C GLY A 324 -9.89 34.08 -16.74
N GLU A 325 -9.06 33.11 -17.12
CA GLU A 325 -8.87 32.66 -18.50
C GLU A 325 -9.79 31.48 -18.77
N LYS A 326 -10.62 31.58 -19.81
CA LYS A 326 -11.45 30.46 -20.27
C LYS A 326 -10.61 29.52 -21.13
N ILE A 327 -10.22 28.40 -20.56
CA ILE A 327 -9.58 27.30 -21.30
C ILE A 327 -10.67 26.34 -21.78
N PHE A 328 -10.49 25.80 -22.98
CA PHE A 328 -11.42 24.83 -23.53
C PHE A 328 -10.96 23.40 -23.26
N TYR A 329 -11.78 22.66 -22.52
CA TYR A 329 -11.60 21.24 -22.25
C TYR A 329 -12.54 20.40 -23.10
N VAL A 330 -12.05 19.25 -23.58
CA VAL A 330 -12.86 18.26 -24.27
C VAL A 330 -12.77 16.95 -23.49
N PRO A 331 -13.88 16.49 -22.86
CA PRO A 331 -13.92 15.23 -22.13
C PRO A 331 -13.53 14.01 -22.99
N ALA A 332 -12.93 13.00 -22.39
CA ALA A 332 -12.53 11.76 -23.08
C ALA A 332 -13.72 10.95 -23.62
N ASP A 333 -14.90 11.07 -23.00
CA ASP A 333 -16.15 10.44 -23.44
C ASP A 333 -16.84 11.21 -24.57
N TYR A 334 -16.32 12.39 -24.95
CA TYR A 334 -16.92 13.23 -25.99
C TYR A 334 -17.11 12.52 -27.33
N PRO A 335 -16.17 11.70 -27.85
CA PRO A 335 -16.40 10.97 -29.09
C PRO A 335 -17.57 9.99 -28.98
N GLU A 336 -17.67 9.26 -27.86
CA GLU A 336 -18.75 8.31 -27.63
C GLU A 336 -20.09 9.03 -27.48
N TRP A 337 -20.14 10.12 -26.72
CA TRP A 337 -21.29 11.01 -26.65
C TRP A 337 -21.68 11.56 -28.04
N LEU A 338 -20.71 11.99 -28.84
CA LEU A 338 -20.94 12.57 -30.16
C LEU A 338 -21.60 11.54 -31.09
N PHE A 339 -21.10 10.30 -31.11
CA PHE A 339 -21.62 9.24 -31.98
C PHE A 339 -22.90 8.58 -31.46
N THR A 340 -23.15 8.60 -30.14
CA THR A 340 -24.42 8.16 -29.55
C THR A 340 -25.53 9.21 -29.69
N THR A 341 -25.18 10.49 -29.56
CA THR A 341 -26.12 11.62 -29.66
C THR A 341 -26.49 11.92 -31.12
N TYR A 342 -25.51 11.91 -32.02
CA TYR A 342 -25.75 12.18 -33.44
C TYR A 342 -25.78 10.87 -34.25
N THR A 343 -26.96 10.26 -34.37
CA THR A 343 -27.19 9.08 -35.22
C THR A 343 -27.81 9.43 -36.58
N GLY A 344 -27.53 8.62 -37.60
CA GLY A 344 -28.16 8.72 -38.93
C GLY A 344 -27.88 10.03 -39.69
N THR A 345 -28.93 10.73 -40.12
CA THR A 345 -28.87 11.94 -40.96
C THR A 345 -28.30 13.19 -40.26
N GLN A 346 -28.00 13.12 -38.96
CA GLN A 346 -27.41 14.23 -38.20
C GLN A 346 -25.88 14.33 -38.30
N ARG A 347 -25.24 13.54 -39.18
CA ARG A 347 -23.79 13.53 -39.41
C ARG A 347 -23.18 14.91 -39.69
N LYS A 348 -23.92 15.82 -40.34
CA LYS A 348 -23.46 17.20 -40.57
C LYS A 348 -23.30 18.00 -39.27
N LYS A 349 -24.20 17.84 -38.29
CA LYS A 349 -24.10 18.48 -36.97
C LYS A 349 -22.95 17.91 -36.15
N ALA A 350 -22.75 16.59 -36.20
CA ALA A 350 -21.60 15.95 -35.55
C ALA A 350 -20.25 16.47 -36.11
N ILE A 351 -20.17 16.66 -37.44
CA ILE A 351 -18.99 17.25 -38.10
C ILE A 351 -18.80 18.72 -37.71
N GLU A 352 -19.89 19.48 -37.56
CA GLU A 352 -19.84 20.88 -37.16
C GLU A 352 -19.39 21.05 -35.70
N ASP A 353 -19.94 20.24 -34.79
CA ASP A 353 -19.55 20.19 -33.37
C ASP A 353 -18.07 19.76 -33.21
N LEU A 354 -17.63 18.74 -33.96
CA LEU A 354 -16.21 18.35 -34.01
C LEU A 354 -15.33 19.48 -34.55
N LYS A 355 -15.75 20.19 -35.61
CA LYS A 355 -15.01 21.31 -36.20
C LYS A 355 -14.93 22.50 -35.24
N GLU A 356 -15.98 22.79 -34.50
CA GLU A 356 -16.00 23.85 -33.49
C GLU A 356 -15.04 23.52 -32.35
N LYS A 357 -15.09 22.29 -31.81
CA LYS A 357 -14.14 21.84 -30.79
C LYS A 357 -12.69 21.83 -31.25
N ILE A 358 -12.42 21.37 -32.48
CA ILE A 358 -11.08 21.39 -33.09
C ILE A 358 -10.59 22.83 -33.27
N LYS A 359 -11.44 23.74 -33.74
CA LYS A 359 -11.06 25.14 -33.96
C LYS A 359 -10.66 25.84 -32.66
N ILE A 360 -11.27 25.47 -31.54
CA ILE A 360 -10.94 26.01 -30.22
C ILE A 360 -9.68 25.35 -29.63
N LEU A 361 -9.38 24.09 -29.96
CA LEU A 361 -8.14 23.40 -29.52
C LEU A 361 -6.85 23.90 -30.20
N PHE A 362 -6.95 24.57 -31.34
CA PHE A 362 -5.81 25.04 -32.15
C PHE A 362 -5.71 26.59 -32.21
N GLN A 363 -6.45 27.31 -31.37
CA GLN A 363 -6.25 28.73 -31.07
C GLN A 363 -5.62 28.85 -29.69
#